data_AF-A0A6B2G067-F1
#
_entry.id   AF-A0A6B2G067-F1
#
_cell.length_a   1.000
_cell.length_b   1.000
_cell.length_c   1.000
_cell.angle_alpha   90.00
_cell.angle_beta   90.00
_cell.angle_gamma   90.00
#
_symmetry.space_group_name_H-M   'P 1'
#
loop_
_entity.id
_entity.type
_entity.pdbx_description
1 polymer ?
#
loop_
_entity_poly.entity_id
_entity_poly.type
_entity_poly.pdbx_seq_one_letter_code
_entity_poly.pdbx_strand_id
1 'polypeptide(L)'
;MNEWYTFIFNTGNEIPDLNEKSKIPKQPKFCLLCSFKQIHVIYLLSYFSEWLELSYNSIMNVWIYALLVVLETPLQDETCFILRHLFKIISNVAMNKYTNEECKNGLHMISHIIVKYFKKTDQAF
;
A
#
# COMPACT_ATOMS: atom_id res chain seq x y z
N MET A 1 1.74 -1.80 16.39
CA MET A 1 1.98 -0.87 15.26
C MET A 1 3.46 -0.98 14.91
N ASN A 2 3.81 -1.28 13.66
CA ASN A 2 5.19 -1.58 13.26
C ASN A 2 5.99 -0.29 12.92
N GLU A 3 7.30 -0.42 12.76
CA GLU A 3 8.21 0.70 12.44
C GLU A 3 7.92 1.33 11.07
N TRP A 4 7.38 0.55 10.12
CA TRP A 4 6.99 1.07 8.82
C TRP A 4 5.77 1.99 8.88
N TYR A 5 4.80 1.68 9.74
CA TYR A 5 3.66 2.54 9.98
C TYR A 5 4.11 3.89 10.54
N THR A 6 4.99 3.89 11.56
CA THR A 6 5.51 5.13 12.14
C THR A 6 6.34 5.92 11.14
N PHE A 7 7.13 5.25 10.30
CA PHE A 7 7.90 5.88 9.24
C PHE A 7 7.01 6.55 8.19
N ILE A 8 5.99 5.86 7.69
CA ILE A 8 5.13 6.33 6.58
C ILE A 8 4.16 7.41 7.06
N PHE A 9 3.49 7.20 8.19
CA PHE A 9 2.50 8.14 8.72
C PHE A 9 3.12 9.22 9.62
N ASN A 10 4.43 9.15 9.85
CA ASN A 10 5.17 10.06 10.71
C ASN A 10 4.54 10.18 12.12
N THR A 11 4.05 9.06 12.65
CA THR A 11 3.50 8.97 14.01
C THR A 11 4.66 8.74 14.98
N GLY A 12 5.46 9.78 15.23
CA GLY A 12 6.53 9.74 16.21
C GLY A 12 5.98 9.88 17.64
N ASN A 13 6.55 9.09 18.57
CA ASN A 13 6.55 9.41 19.99
C ASN A 13 7.72 10.38 20.23
N GLU A 14 7.55 11.70 20.10
CA GLU A 14 8.36 12.74 20.78
C GLU A 14 7.99 14.18 20.34
N ILE A 15 8.38 15.13 21.20
CA ILE A 15 7.89 16.51 21.43
C ILE A 15 8.00 17.41 20.19
N PRO A 16 7.00 18.29 19.92
CA PRO A 16 6.98 19.09 18.70
C PRO A 16 8.06 20.18 18.73
N ASP A 17 9.00 20.09 17.80
CA ASP A 17 9.96 21.15 17.49
C ASP A 17 9.27 22.26 16.66
N LEU A 18 9.60 23.53 16.94
CA LEU A 18 8.86 24.76 16.56
C LEU A 18 8.89 25.12 15.05
N ASN A 19 9.21 24.19 14.17
CA ASN A 19 9.11 24.37 12.71
C ASN A 19 8.04 23.42 12.15
N GLU A 20 6.80 23.89 12.10
CA GLU A 20 5.57 23.19 11.68
C GLU A 20 5.58 22.69 10.22
N LYS A 21 6.44 21.72 9.90
CA LYS A 21 6.33 20.86 8.70
C LYS A 21 6.21 19.37 9.06
N SER A 22 6.15 19.04 10.35
CA SER A 22 6.51 17.73 10.91
C SER A 22 5.33 16.79 11.22
N LYS A 23 4.23 16.84 10.45
CA LYS A 23 3.12 15.85 10.56
C LYS A 23 2.51 15.43 9.20
N ILE A 24 3.26 15.60 8.11
CA ILE A 24 2.78 15.17 6.79
C ILE A 24 3.25 13.73 6.54
N PRO A 25 2.36 12.80 6.16
CA PRO A 25 2.75 11.45 5.77
C PRO A 25 3.82 11.47 4.67
N LYS A 26 4.84 10.62 4.79
CA LYS A 26 5.93 10.55 3.82
C LYS A 26 5.42 9.92 2.53
N GLN A 27 5.79 10.49 1.38
CA GLN A 27 5.54 9.89 0.07
C GLN A 27 6.64 8.90 -0.31
N PRO A 28 6.33 7.84 -1.08
CA PRO A 28 7.32 6.89 -1.55
C PRO A 28 8.28 7.58 -2.52
N LYS A 29 9.58 7.55 -2.22
CA LYS A 29 10.62 8.07 -3.12
C LYS A 29 11.16 6.94 -3.98
N PHE A 30 11.41 7.21 -5.26
CA PHE A 30 11.96 6.22 -6.19
C PHE A 30 13.27 5.60 -5.68
N CYS A 31 14.22 6.41 -5.19
CA CYS A 31 15.48 5.91 -4.63
C CYS A 31 15.29 4.97 -3.44
N LEU A 32 14.26 5.19 -2.62
CA LEU A 32 13.93 4.31 -1.50
C LEU A 32 13.35 2.99 -2.01
N LEU A 33 12.42 3.05 -2.96
CA LEU A 33 11.80 1.84 -3.53
C LEU A 33 12.84 0.95 -4.23
N CYS A 34 13.79 1.54 -4.98
CA CYS A 34 14.87 0.81 -5.63
C CYS A 34 15.84 0.14 -4.65
N SER A 35 15.86 0.56 -3.38
CA SER A 35 16.68 -0.09 -2.35
C SER A 35 16.01 -1.33 -1.75
N PHE A 36 14.71 -1.54 -2.00
CA PHE A 36 13.97 -2.66 -1.46
C PHE A 36 14.24 -3.93 -2.25
N LYS A 37 14.70 -4.98 -1.56
CA LYS A 37 14.57 -6.35 -2.06
C LYS A 37 13.08 -6.72 -2.18
N GLN A 38 12.74 -7.59 -3.13
CA GLN A 38 11.36 -8.04 -3.37
C GLN A 38 10.65 -8.52 -2.11
N ILE A 39 11.33 -9.25 -1.22
CA ILE A 39 10.76 -9.69 0.06
C ILE A 39 10.27 -8.52 0.94
N HIS A 40 10.95 -7.38 0.93
CA HIS A 40 10.52 -6.20 1.68
C HIS A 40 9.28 -5.56 1.06
N VAL A 41 9.21 -5.50 -0.28
CA VAL A 41 8.03 -5.01 -1.01
C VAL A 41 6.80 -5.85 -0.65
N ILE A 42 6.95 -7.17 -0.66
CA ILE A 42 5.90 -8.14 -0.34
C ILE A 42 5.45 -7.99 1.12
N TYR A 43 6.38 -7.91 2.08
CA TYR A 43 6.02 -7.69 3.49
C TYR A 43 5.30 -6.36 3.71
N LEU A 44 5.74 -5.29 3.03
CA LEU A 44 5.11 -3.99 3.18
C LEU A 44 3.69 -3.99 2.57
N LEU A 45 3.46 -4.66 1.44
CA LEU A 45 2.12 -4.90 0.89
C LEU A 45 1.22 -5.68 1.86
N SER A 46 1.78 -6.68 2.57
CA SER A 46 1.06 -7.40 3.62
C SER A 46 0.61 -6.46 4.73
N TYR A 47 1.50 -5.58 5.22
CA TYR A 47 1.14 -4.60 6.25
C TYR A 47 0.05 -3.62 5.81
N PHE A 48 0.06 -3.19 4.55
CA PHE A 48 -1.01 -2.35 4.01
C PHE A 48 -2.38 -3.02 4.06
N SER A 49 -2.45 -4.35 3.95
CA SER A 49 -3.72 -5.08 4.11
C SER A 49 -4.29 -4.88 5.52
N GLU A 50 -3.45 -5.03 6.55
CA GLU A 50 -3.85 -4.81 7.95
C GLU A 50 -4.23 -3.33 8.21
N TRP A 51 -3.45 -2.39 7.67
CA TRP A 51 -3.66 -0.97 7.95
C TRP A 51 -4.92 -0.43 7.27
N LEU A 52 -5.24 -0.89 6.06
CA LEU A 52 -6.47 -0.51 5.36
C LEU A 52 -7.73 -0.94 6.12
N GLU A 53 -7.68 -2.08 6.82
CA GLU A 53 -8.79 -2.50 7.68
C GLU A 53 -8.97 -1.57 8.88
N LEU A 54 -7.88 -1.07 9.46
CA LEU A 54 -7.93 -0.20 10.63
C LEU A 54 -8.34 1.23 10.27
N SER A 55 -7.64 1.85 9.33
CA SER A 55 -7.86 3.24 8.95
C SER A 55 -7.27 3.53 7.58
N TYR A 56 -8.10 3.96 6.63
CA TYR A 56 -7.62 4.44 5.35
C TYR A 56 -7.07 5.88 5.44
N ASN A 57 -6.01 6.13 4.68
CA ASN A 57 -5.47 7.45 4.37
C ASN A 57 -5.10 7.48 2.87
N SER A 58 -5.35 8.59 2.17
CA SER A 58 -5.07 8.70 0.73
C SER A 58 -3.60 8.44 0.38
N ILE A 59 -2.66 8.70 1.30
CA ILE A 59 -1.24 8.36 1.12
C ILE A 59 -1.03 6.84 0.95
N MET A 60 -1.89 6.01 1.53
CA MET A 60 -1.83 4.56 1.39
C MET A 60 -1.98 4.15 -0.08
N ASN A 61 -2.84 4.82 -0.84
CA ASN A 61 -2.99 4.52 -2.27
C ASN A 61 -1.69 4.78 -3.03
N VAL A 62 -1.01 5.88 -2.71
CA VAL A 62 0.25 6.25 -3.36
C VAL A 62 1.33 5.21 -3.05
N TRP A 63 1.44 4.76 -1.80
CA TRP A 63 2.39 3.72 -1.41
C TRP A 63 2.08 2.36 -2.02
N ILE A 64 0.82 1.92 -1.95
CA ILE A 64 0.43 0.62 -2.52
C ILE A 64 0.70 0.63 -4.02
N TYR A 65 0.31 1.69 -4.74
CA TYR A 65 0.62 1.82 -6.15
C TYR A 65 2.13 1.76 -6.42
N ALA A 66 2.92 2.51 -5.67
CA ALA A 66 4.37 2.54 -5.84
C ALA A 66 5.03 1.17 -5.58
N LEU A 67 4.53 0.41 -4.60
CA LEU A 67 4.98 -0.94 -4.30
C LEU A 67 4.60 -1.93 -5.40
N LEU A 68 3.39 -1.82 -5.95
CA LEU A 68 2.96 -2.64 -7.09
C LEU A 68 3.81 -2.37 -8.34
N VAL A 69 4.25 -1.12 -8.58
CA VAL A 69 5.09 -0.77 -9.73
C VAL A 69 6.48 -1.43 -9.66
N VAL A 70 7.04 -1.61 -8.46
CA VAL A 70 8.36 -2.22 -8.27
C VAL A 70 8.30 -3.72 -7.97
N LEU A 71 7.09 -4.31 -8.00
CA LEU A 71 6.91 -5.74 -7.82
C LEU A 71 7.33 -6.48 -9.09
N GLU A 72 8.33 -7.34 -8.97
CA GLU A 72 8.89 -8.08 -10.10
C GLU A 72 8.05 -9.31 -10.48
N THR A 73 8.02 -9.63 -11.77
CA THR A 73 7.40 -10.85 -12.32
C THR A 73 8.48 -11.83 -12.80
N PRO A 74 8.26 -13.16 -12.75
CA PRO A 74 7.04 -13.85 -12.32
C PRO A 74 6.84 -13.80 -10.81
N LEU A 75 5.58 -13.74 -10.39
CA LEU A 75 5.18 -13.75 -9.00
C LEU A 75 5.30 -15.16 -8.43
N GLN A 76 5.66 -15.25 -7.15
CA GLN A 76 5.58 -16.48 -6.39
C GLN A 76 4.16 -16.69 -5.85
N ASP A 77 3.80 -17.94 -5.56
CA ASP A 77 2.46 -18.30 -5.05
C ASP A 77 2.10 -17.53 -3.77
N GLU A 78 3.06 -17.31 -2.88
CA GLU A 78 2.89 -16.51 -1.66
C GLU A 78 2.59 -15.05 -1.98
N THR A 79 3.23 -14.50 -3.01
CA THR A 79 3.00 -13.12 -3.47
C THR A 79 1.61 -12.99 -4.08
N CYS A 80 1.19 -13.96 -4.90
CA CYS A 80 -0.16 -14.03 -5.43
C CYS A 80 -1.20 -14.13 -4.31
N PHE A 81 -0.94 -14.91 -3.26
CA PHE A 81 -1.81 -14.97 -2.08
C PHE A 81 -1.95 -13.59 -1.40
N ILE A 82 -0.85 -12.89 -1.16
CA ILE A 82 -0.85 -11.56 -0.53
C ILE A 82 -1.62 -10.56 -1.38
N LEU A 83 -1.40 -10.54 -2.70
CA LEU A 83 -2.12 -9.64 -3.61
C LEU A 83 -3.62 -9.95 -3.67
N ARG A 84 -4.03 -11.23 -3.68
CA ARG A 84 -5.44 -11.62 -3.62
C ARG A 84 -6.08 -11.22 -2.29
N HIS A 85 -5.35 -11.35 -1.18
CA HIS A 85 -5.81 -10.89 0.12
C HIS A 85 -5.98 -9.36 0.14
N LEU A 86 -4.96 -8.62 -0.29
CA LEU A 86 -4.99 -7.16 -0.40
C LEU A 86 -6.16 -6.68 -1.28
N PHE A 87 -6.39 -7.30 -2.44
CA PHE A 87 -7.53 -6.98 -3.31
C PHE A 87 -8.87 -7.12 -2.60
N LYS A 88 -9.07 -8.21 -1.82
CA LYS A 88 -10.30 -8.42 -1.05
C LYS A 88 -10.50 -7.31 -0.02
N ILE A 89 -9.44 -6.95 0.71
CA ILE A 89 -9.48 -5.86 1.69
C ILE A 89 -9.82 -4.53 1.02
N ILE A 90 -9.10 -4.16 -0.05
CA ILE A 90 -9.32 -2.92 -0.79
C ILE A 90 -10.77 -2.84 -1.29
N SER A 91 -11.29 -3.92 -1.85
CA SER A 91 -12.66 -3.96 -2.37
C SER A 91 -13.71 -3.81 -1.25
N ASN A 92 -13.49 -4.48 -0.10
CA ASN A 92 -14.36 -4.35 1.07
C ASN A 92 -14.35 -2.92 1.63
N VAL A 93 -13.16 -2.34 1.77
CA VAL A 93 -12.92 -0.98 2.25
C VAL A 93 -13.60 0.05 1.32
N ALA A 94 -13.42 -0.08 0.01
CA ALA A 94 -14.02 0.81 -0.98
C ALA A 94 -15.55 0.78 -0.99
N MET A 95 -16.16 -0.41 -0.78
CA MET A 95 -17.61 -0.57 -0.79
C MET A 95 -18.27 -0.12 0.53
N ASN A 96 -17.66 -0.45 1.68
CA ASN A 96 -18.36 -0.40 2.97
C ASN A 96 -17.93 0.76 3.88
N LYS A 97 -16.73 1.31 3.72
CA LYS A 97 -16.15 2.23 4.73
C LYS A 97 -16.06 3.69 4.31
N TYR A 98 -16.03 4.00 3.01
CA TYR A 98 -15.75 5.37 2.55
C TYR A 98 -16.86 5.91 1.65
N THR A 99 -17.26 7.15 1.89
CA THR A 99 -18.25 7.88 1.10
C THR A 99 -17.61 8.88 0.12
N ASN A 100 -16.34 9.24 0.32
CA ASN A 100 -15.61 10.13 -0.58
C ASN A 100 -15.25 9.39 -1.89
N GLU A 101 -15.79 9.88 -3.01
CA GLU A 101 -15.58 9.34 -4.36
C GLU A 101 -14.11 9.34 -4.79
N GLU A 102 -13.31 10.34 -4.42
CA GLU A 102 -11.88 10.37 -4.77
C GLU A 102 -11.11 9.22 -4.13
N CYS A 103 -11.40 8.93 -2.87
CA CYS A 103 -10.80 7.82 -2.13
C CYS A 103 -11.21 6.46 -2.73
N LYS A 104 -12.49 6.30 -3.07
CA LYS A 104 -12.99 5.09 -3.75
C LYS A 104 -12.31 4.88 -5.09
N ASN A 105 -12.16 5.94 -5.89
CA ASN A 105 -11.54 5.87 -7.20
C ASN A 105 -10.07 5.40 -7.10
N GLY A 106 -9.31 5.90 -6.13
CA GLY A 106 -7.94 5.44 -5.90
C GLY A 106 -7.87 3.96 -5.50
N LEU A 107 -8.75 3.50 -4.60
CA LEU A 107 -8.83 2.08 -4.23
C LEU A 107 -9.26 1.20 -5.43
N HIS A 108 -10.25 1.64 -6.21
CA HIS A 108 -10.67 0.93 -7.43
C HIS A 108 -9.57 0.85 -8.49
N MET A 109 -8.76 1.89 -8.64
CA MET A 109 -7.61 1.87 -9.53
C MET A 109 -6.61 0.79 -9.11
N ILE A 110 -6.28 0.74 -7.82
CA ILE A 110 -5.38 -0.29 -7.27
C ILE A 110 -5.95 -1.69 -7.47
N SER A 111 -7.24 -1.89 -7.15
CA SER A 111 -7.93 -3.16 -7.39
C SER A 111 -7.84 -3.59 -8.86
N HIS A 112 -8.01 -2.66 -9.80
CA HIS A 112 -7.87 -2.95 -11.21
C HIS A 112 -6.45 -3.33 -11.61
N ILE A 113 -5.43 -2.68 -11.06
CA ILE A 113 -4.03 -3.05 -11.32
C ILE A 113 -3.77 -4.47 -10.84
N ILE A 114 -4.16 -4.78 -9.60
CA ILE A 114 -3.98 -6.12 -9.02
C ILE A 114 -4.63 -7.19 -9.91
N VAL A 115 -5.89 -7.00 -10.32
CA VAL A 115 -6.64 -8.03 -11.06
C VAL A 115 -6.33 -8.04 -12.56
N LYS A 116 -6.09 -6.91 -13.21
CA LYS A 116 -5.91 -6.88 -14.68
C LYS A 116 -4.46 -6.96 -15.12
N TYR A 117 -3.53 -6.38 -14.37
CA TYR A 117 -2.11 -6.44 -14.73
C TYR A 117 -1.53 -7.78 -14.32
N PHE A 118 -1.54 -8.09 -13.02
CA PHE A 118 -0.87 -9.29 -12.51
C PHE A 118 -1.51 -10.60 -12.98
N LYS A 119 -2.84 -10.64 -13.18
CA LYS A 119 -3.52 -11.80 -13.80
C LYS A 119 -3.16 -12.03 -15.28
N LYS A 120 -2.80 -10.98 -16.01
CA LYS A 120 -2.40 -11.11 -17.42
C LYS A 120 -0.93 -11.47 -17.55
N THR A 121 -0.09 -10.90 -16.69
CA THR A 121 1.35 -11.12 -16.70
C THR A 121 1.75 -12.43 -16.04
N ASP A 122 0.92 -12.95 -15.13
CA ASP A 122 1.20 -14.18 -14.40
C ASP A 122 0.03 -15.17 -14.45
N GLN A 123 0.32 -16.40 -14.89
CA GLN A 123 -0.65 -17.48 -14.99
C GLN A 123 -0.98 -18.11 -13.62
N ALA A 124 -0.18 -17.87 -12.58
CA ALA A 124 -0.39 -18.36 -11.22
C ALA A 124 -1.33 -17.48 -10.36
N PHE A 125 -1.77 -16.34 -10.90
CA PHE A 125 -2.57 -15.33 -10.20
C PHE A 125 -4.09 -15.61 -10.14
#